data_AF-A0A7C3BP71-F1
#
_entry.id   AF-A0A7C3BP71-F1
#
_cell.length_a   1.000
_cell.length_b   1.000
_cell.length_c   1.000
_cell.angle_alpha   90.00
_cell.angle_beta   90.00
_cell.angle_gamma   90.00
#
_symmetry.space_group_name_H-M   'P 1'
#
loop_
_entity.id
_entity.type
_entity.pdbx_description
1 polymer ?
#
loop_
_entity_poly.entity_id
_entity_poly.type
_entity_poly.pdbx_seq_one_letter_code
_entity_poly.pdbx_strand_id
1 'polypeptide(L)' 'MEIGLLWYGRKKGLSSQLTKAVKRYRERFGEVPNICYVNPQSLPDGERQVNGVLLRPSATVLRDHLWIGREESE' A
#
# COMPACT_ATOMS: atom_id res chain seq x y z
N MET A 1 -0.49 -9.65 -9.01
CA MET A 1 0.52 -9.30 -7.98
C MET A 1 1.16 -10.59 -7.46
N GLU A 2 2.44 -10.85 -7.78
CA GLU A 2 3.13 -12.09 -7.36
C GLU A 2 3.81 -11.96 -6.00
N ILE A 3 4.23 -10.75 -5.61
CA ILE A 3 4.92 -10.47 -4.35
C ILE A 3 4.30 -9.24 -3.69
N GLY A 4 3.99 -9.37 -2.39
CA GLY A 4 3.40 -8.31 -1.58
C GLY A 4 3.88 -8.33 -0.13
N LEU A 5 3.87 -7.16 0.49
CA LEU A 5 4.13 -6.96 1.90
C LEU A 5 2.85 -6.49 2.59
N LEU A 6 2.32 -7.32 3.50
CA LEU A 6 1.27 -6.88 4.41
C LEU A 6 1.91 -6.04 5.52
N TRP A 7 1.44 -4.79 5.62
CA TRP A 7 1.87 -3.83 6.60
C TRP A 7 0.70 -3.50 7.54
N TYR A 8 0.91 -3.69 8.83
CA TYR A 8 -0.05 -3.29 9.85
C TYR A 8 0.43 -2.03 10.57
N GLY A 9 -0.44 -1.03 10.69
CA GLY A 9 -0.13 0.15 11.46
C GLY A 9 -1.36 0.69 12.17
N ARG A 10 -1.32 0.70 13.51
CA ARG A 10 -2.50 0.93 14.33
C ARG A 10 -3.15 2.32 14.22
N LYS A 11 -2.40 3.42 14.07
CA LYS A 11 -2.94 4.80 14.30
C LYS A 11 -2.23 5.99 13.64
N LYS A 12 -1.25 5.81 12.74
CA LYS A 12 -0.53 6.95 12.11
C LYS A 12 -1.14 7.22 10.74
N GLY A 13 -1.31 8.48 10.35
CA GLY A 13 -1.95 8.85 9.07
C GLY A 13 -1.41 8.05 7.87
N LEU A 14 -2.32 7.71 6.96
CA LEU A 14 -2.11 6.79 5.83
C LEU A 14 -0.82 7.10 5.05
N SER A 15 -0.54 8.38 4.80
CA SER A 15 0.67 8.83 4.10
C SER A 15 1.96 8.45 4.84
N SER A 16 1.99 8.58 6.17
CA SER A 16 3.16 8.22 6.98
C SER A 16 3.38 6.71 7.02
N GLN A 17 2.29 5.95 7.05
CA GLN A 17 2.35 4.48 7.00
C GLN A 17 2.81 4.00 5.64
N LEU A 18 2.30 4.61 4.57
CA LEU A 18 2.70 4.33 3.21
C LEU A 18 4.21 4.55 3.03
N THR A 19 4.77 5.68 3.47
CA THR A 19 6.22 5.94 3.38
C THR A 19 7.03 4.85 4.08
N LYS A 20 6.58 4.38 5.26
CA LYS A 20 7.25 3.30 5.98
C LYS A 20 7.12 1.95 5.28
N ALA A 21 5.93 1.64 4.77
CA ALA A 21 5.66 0.41 4.03
C ALA A 21 6.51 0.36 2.75
N VAL A 22 6.59 1.45 1.99
CA VAL A 22 7.44 1.60 0.79
C VAL A 22 8.91 1.38 1.15
N LYS A 23 9.40 2.06 2.19
CA LYS A 23 10.78 1.90 2.64
C LYS A 23 11.09 0.45 3.00
N ARG A 24 10.20 -0.20 3.76
CA ARG A 24 10.38 -1.60 4.18
C ARG A 24 10.31 -2.57 3.01
N TYR A 25 9.40 -2.35 2.06
CA TYR A 25 9.29 -3.15 0.86
C TYR A 25 10.60 -3.10 0.06
N ARG A 26 11.14 -1.90 -0.16
CA ARG A 26 12.42 -1.72 -0.85
C ARG A 26 13.59 -2.39 -0.14
N GLU A 27 13.66 -2.27 1.19
CA GLU A 27 14.69 -2.94 1.99
C GLU A 27 14.59 -4.47 1.92
N ARG A 28 13.38 -5.02 1.80
CA ARG A 28 13.14 -6.47 1.77
C ARG A 28 13.31 -7.09 0.39
N PHE A 29 12.86 -6.41 -0.64
CA PHE A 29 12.78 -6.95 -2.01
C PHE A 29 13.75 -6.29 -2.99
N GLY A 30 14.39 -5.18 -2.62
CA GLY A 30 15.27 -4.41 -3.51
C GLY A 30 14.54 -3.59 -4.56
N GLU A 31 13.20 -3.69 -4.65
CA GLU A 31 12.38 -3.06 -5.67
C GLU A 31 11.51 -1.91 -5.13
N VAL A 32 11.06 -1.05 -6.05
CA VAL A 32 10.11 0.02 -5.73
C VAL A 32 8.68 -0.48 -6.00
N PRO A 33 7.78 -0.43 -5.01
CA PRO A 33 6.39 -0.80 -5.21
C PRO A 33 5.67 0.25 -6.07
N ASN A 34 4.70 -0.18 -6.88
CA ASN A 34 3.86 0.71 -7.69
C ASN A 34 2.39 0.70 -7.27
N ILE A 35 1.95 -0.26 -6.44
CA ILE A 35 0.58 -0.36 -5.96
C ILE A 35 0.51 -0.64 -4.46
N CYS A 36 -0.52 -0.10 -3.82
CA CYS A 36 -0.83 -0.32 -2.42
C CYS A 36 -2.35 -0.47 -2.24
N TYR A 37 -2.78 -1.63 -1.76
CA TYR A 37 -4.18 -1.87 -1.43
C TYR A 37 -4.47 -1.48 0.01
N VAL A 38 -5.59 -0.80 0.22
CA VAL A 38 -6.02 -0.30 1.54
C VAL A 38 -7.49 -0.62 1.77
N ASN A 39 -7.93 -0.59 3.03
CA ASN A 39 -9.35 -0.73 3.32
C ASN A 39 -10.14 0.47 2.71
N PRO A 40 -11.33 0.25 2.11
CA PRO A 40 -12.13 1.32 1.53
C PRO A 40 -12.50 2.44 2.53
N GLN A 41 -12.63 2.13 3.82
CA GLN A 41 -12.90 3.12 4.86
C GLN A 41 -11.70 4.04 5.13
N SER A 42 -10.49 3.62 4.77
CA SER A 42 -9.27 4.43 4.88
C SER A 42 -9.05 5.34 3.67
N LEU A 43 -9.81 5.15 2.59
CA LEU A 43 -9.69 5.89 1.35
C LEU A 43 -11.09 6.25 0.79
N PRO A 44 -11.83 7.16 1.47
CA PRO A 44 -13.20 7.50 1.10
C PRO A 44 -13.30 8.17 -0.28
N ASP A 45 -12.23 8.83 -0.73
CA ASP A 45 -12.15 9.50 -2.03
C ASP A 45 -11.92 8.52 -3.21
N GLY A 46 -11.79 7.21 -2.95
CA GLY A 46 -11.52 6.21 -3.98
C GLY A 46 -10.04 6.10 -4.38
N GLU A 47 -9.76 5.52 -5.54
CA GLU A 47 -8.38 5.31 -6.01
C GLU A 47 -7.60 6.61 -6.08
N ARG A 48 -6.36 6.60 -5.58
CA ARG A 48 -5.51 7.80 -5.55
C ARG A 48 -4.05 7.46 -5.75
N GLN A 49 -3.33 8.29 -6.50
CA GLN A 49 -1.88 8.16 -6.61
C GLN A 49 -1.17 9.02 -5.55
N VAL A 50 -0.21 8.42 -4.82
CA VAL A 50 0.60 9.10 -3.82
C VAL A 50 2.07 8.76 -4.06
N ASN A 51 2.89 9.77 -4.35
CA ASN A 51 4.34 9.61 -4.59
C ASN A 51 4.67 8.52 -5.64
N GLY A 52 3.88 8.41 -6.71
CA GLY A 52 4.06 7.41 -7.76
C GLY A 52 3.50 6.01 -7.45
N VAL A 53 2.97 5.78 -6.24
CA VAL A 53 2.29 4.53 -5.86
C VAL A 53 0.79 4.71 -6.04
N LEU A 54 0.13 3.79 -6.74
CA LEU A 54 -1.32 3.74 -6.87
C LEU A 54 -1.93 3.15 -5.60
N LEU A 55 -2.79 3.90 -4.92
CA LEU A 55 -3.57 3.39 -3.80
C LEU A 55 -4.94 2.94 -4.31
N ARG A 56 -5.26 1.67 -4.06
CA ARG A 56 -6.51 1.05 -4.48
C ARG A 56 -7.32 0.58 -3.26
N PRO A 57 -8.59 0.96 -3.11
CA PRO A 57 -9.43 0.41 -2.06
C PRO A 57 -9.74 -1.06 -2.37
N SER A 58 -9.56 -1.94 -1.40
CA SER A 58 -9.92 -3.36 -1.52
C SER A 58 -10.62 -3.85 -0.26
N ALA A 59 -11.80 -4.43 -0.44
CA ALA A 59 -12.57 -5.03 0.65
C ALA A 59 -11.87 -6.25 1.30
N THR A 60 -10.88 -6.84 0.63
CA THR A 60 -10.07 -7.94 1.19
C THR A 60 -9.03 -7.47 2.20
N VAL A 61 -8.70 -6.17 2.20
CA VAL A 61 -7.73 -5.59 3.13
C VAL A 61 -8.45 -5.13 4.40
N LEU A 62 -8.02 -5.64 5.55
CA LEU A 62 -8.56 -5.27 6.85
C LEU A 62 -8.27 -3.80 7.20
N ARG A 63 -9.09 -3.22 8.08
CA ARG A 63 -8.84 -1.88 8.62
C ARG A 63 -7.45 -1.82 9.27
N ASP A 64 -6.77 -0.68 9.14
CA ASP A 64 -5.40 -0.46 9.65
C ASP A 64 -4.32 -1.34 9.00
N HIS A 65 -4.66 -2.06 7.94
CA HIS A 65 -3.72 -2.82 7.11
C HIS A 65 -3.54 -2.15 5.75
N LEU A 66 -2.32 -2.24 5.25
CA LEU A 66 -1.93 -1.87 3.91
C LEU A 66 -1.28 -3.09 3.27
N TRP A 67 -1.59 -3.34 2.02
CA TRP A 67 -0.93 -4.38 1.24
C TRP A 67 -0.16 -3.71 0.11
N ILE A 68 1.16 -3.65 0.24
CA ILE A 68 2.01 -2.96 -0.74
C ILE A 68 2.76 -3.96 -1.60
N GLY A 69 2.99 -3.59 -2.86
CA GLY A 69 3.99 -4.25 -3.68
C GLY A 69 3.93 -3.80 -5.12
N ARG A 70 4.20 -4.73 -6.02
CA ARG A 70 4.39 -4.42 -7.43
C ARG A 70 3.47 -5.26 -8.30
N GLU A 71 2.76 -4.59 -9.20
CA GLU A 71 2.11 -5.21 -10.35
C GLU A 71 2.94 -4.90 -11.58
N GLU A 72 3.31 -5.91 -12.36
CA GLU A 72 3.74 -5.65 -13.72
C GLU A 72 2.51 -5.24 -14.50
N SER A 73 2.52 -4.00 -15.00
CA SER A 73 1.65 -3.65 -16.11
C SER A 73 2.20 -4.41 -17.31
N GLU A 74 1.54 -5.49 -17.71
CA GLU A 74 1.76 -6.15 -19.01
C GLU A 74 1.65 -5.15 -20.18
#